data_AF-A0A7C5LQ53-F1
#
_entry.id   AF-A0A7C5LQ53-F1
#
_cell.length_a   1.000
_cell.length_b   1.000
_cell.length_c   1.000
_cell.angle_alpha   90.00
_cell.angle_beta   90.00
_cell.angle_gamma   90.00
#
_symmetry.space_group_name_H-M   'P 1'
#
loop_
_entity.id
_entity.type
_entity.pdbx_description
1 polymer ?
#
loop_
_entity_poly.entity_id
_entity_poly.type
_entity_poly.pdbx_seq_one_letter_code
_entity_poly.pdbx_strand_id
1 'polypeptide(L)'
;MSEETMEQVQQPAEGGQVGAEPVPERRQGVPATQANAPNDPSPDEEEELSWESWIAKQEERVRKLYEAHVSGLKSALEAQKAQRKRVAEQLQETVNQLETLRKQYQEEAARLAFYERASAEGVRHPKLAWYAAQELGAFDEQGRCDFAKLRSHYPELFRRATPVADAGAGAEQGARAARSMNEVIRAATGRRVG
;
A
#
# COMPACT_ATOMS: atom_id res chain seq x y z
N MET A 1 -14.05 -37.31 20.86
CA MET A 1 -13.09 -38.35 20.44
C MET A 1 -12.68 -38.04 19.01
N SER A 2 -11.39 -38.22 18.73
CA SER A 2 -10.66 -37.98 17.45
C SER A 2 -10.17 -36.52 17.30
N GLU A 3 -9.01 -36.17 17.87
CA GLU A 3 -7.62 -36.29 17.32
C GLU A 3 -7.41 -35.25 16.21
N GLU A 4 -6.94 -34.02 16.48
CA GLU A 4 -5.58 -33.55 16.86
C GLU A 4 -4.47 -33.99 15.88
N THR A 5 -4.26 -33.17 14.84
CA THR A 5 -3.08 -33.28 13.95
C THR A 5 -2.27 -31.99 14.06
N MET A 6 -1.28 -32.03 14.94
CA MET A 6 -0.27 -31.01 15.18
C MET A 6 0.86 -31.22 14.18
N GLU A 7 0.96 -30.37 13.16
CA GLU A 7 2.03 -30.46 12.16
C GLU A 7 3.31 -29.83 12.71
N GLN A 8 4.23 -30.71 13.08
CA GLN A 8 5.52 -30.44 13.70
C GLN A 8 6.53 -29.99 12.64
N VAL A 9 7.04 -28.76 12.76
CA VAL A 9 8.18 -28.27 11.99
C VAL A 9 9.46 -28.87 12.57
N GLN A 10 10.06 -29.80 11.84
CA GLN A 10 11.35 -30.42 12.15
C GLN A 10 12.50 -29.48 11.74
N GLN A 11 13.26 -28.99 12.71
CA GLN A 11 14.59 -28.40 12.50
C GLN A 11 15.65 -29.52 12.55
N PRO A 12 16.75 -29.42 11.79
CA PRO A 12 18.02 -30.03 12.17
C PRO A 12 19.02 -28.97 12.65
N ALA A 13 19.60 -29.21 13.82
CA ALA A 13 20.75 -28.52 14.35
C ALA A 13 21.86 -29.54 14.62
N GLU A 14 23.02 -29.40 13.98
CA GLU A 14 24.41 -29.71 14.38
C GLU A 14 25.29 -29.02 13.31
N GLY A 15 26.35 -28.24 13.52
CA GLY A 15 27.38 -28.21 14.56
C GLY A 15 28.73 -28.24 13.82
N GLY A 16 29.52 -27.14 13.83
CA GLY A 16 30.83 -27.13 13.18
C GLY A 16 31.49 -25.75 13.02
N GLN A 17 32.16 -25.28 14.08
CA GLN A 17 33.07 -24.13 14.10
C GLN A 17 34.34 -24.37 13.26
N VAL A 18 34.76 -23.36 12.51
CA VAL A 18 36.17 -22.96 12.23
C VAL A 18 36.07 -21.56 11.62
N GLY A 19 36.52 -20.49 12.28
CA GLY A 19 37.94 -20.16 12.43
C GLY A 19 38.19 -18.88 11.63
N ALA A 20 37.89 -17.73 12.25
CA ALA A 20 38.24 -16.42 11.72
C ALA A 20 39.76 -16.23 11.91
N GLU A 21 40.50 -16.02 10.82
CA GLU A 21 41.86 -15.50 10.89
C GLU A 21 41.96 -14.10 10.25
N PRO A 22 42.76 -13.20 10.86
CA PRO A 22 42.85 -11.80 10.48
C PRO A 22 43.97 -11.51 9.49
N VAL A 23 43.81 -10.37 8.82
CA VAL A 23 44.75 -9.69 7.91
C VAL A 23 46.16 -9.56 8.51
N PRO A 24 47.25 -9.89 7.79
CA PRO A 24 48.57 -9.44 8.16
C PRO A 24 48.97 -8.14 7.42
N GLU A 25 49.30 -7.17 8.25
CA GLU A 25 49.81 -5.85 7.98
C GLU A 25 51.30 -5.86 7.59
N ARG A 26 51.69 -4.82 6.85
CA ARG A 26 53.01 -4.58 6.25
C ARG A 26 54.17 -4.71 7.24
N ARG A 27 55.24 -5.39 6.84
CA ARG A 27 56.60 -5.11 7.35
C ARG A 27 57.54 -4.79 6.20
N GLN A 28 58.00 -3.54 6.19
CA GLN A 28 59.14 -3.07 5.41
C GLN A 28 60.42 -3.64 6.02
N GLY A 29 61.32 -4.12 5.17
CA GLY A 29 62.67 -4.54 5.54
C GLY A 29 63.49 -4.90 4.31
N VAL A 30 64.34 -3.97 3.89
CA VAL A 30 65.55 -4.20 3.06
C VAL A 30 66.72 -3.69 3.90
N PRO A 31 67.97 -4.21 3.80
CA PRO A 31 68.68 -4.35 2.53
C PRO A 31 69.71 -5.50 2.35
N ALA A 32 70.07 -5.67 1.07
CA ALA A 32 71.38 -6.02 0.49
C ALA A 32 72.05 -7.39 0.75
N THR A 33 72.22 -8.17 -0.32
CA THR A 33 73.49 -8.80 -0.71
C THR A 33 73.54 -8.96 -2.24
N GLN A 34 74.74 -8.76 -2.78
CA GLN A 34 75.11 -8.48 -4.17
C GLN A 34 75.59 -9.75 -4.92
N ALA A 35 75.57 -9.66 -6.26
CA ALA A 35 76.38 -10.38 -7.24
C ALA A 35 76.03 -11.84 -7.61
N ASN A 36 75.43 -12.04 -8.78
CA ASN A 36 76.10 -12.56 -10.01
C ASN A 36 75.04 -12.87 -11.07
N ALA A 37 75.19 -12.31 -12.28
CA ALA A 37 74.56 -12.87 -13.48
C ALA A 37 75.42 -14.07 -13.95
N PRO A 38 74.83 -15.11 -14.57
CA PRO A 38 74.58 -15.01 -16.01
C PRO A 38 73.32 -15.74 -16.54
N ASN A 39 72.76 -15.19 -17.62
CA ASN A 39 71.81 -15.79 -18.55
C ASN A 39 70.43 -16.21 -18.00
N ASP A 40 69.50 -15.26 -18.01
CA ASP A 40 68.10 -15.58 -18.28
C ASP A 40 67.93 -15.61 -19.82
N PRO A 41 67.43 -16.69 -20.43
CA PRO A 41 66.86 -16.57 -21.77
C PRO A 41 65.67 -15.60 -21.70
N SER A 42 65.53 -14.78 -22.74
CA SER A 42 64.41 -13.86 -22.96
C SER A 42 63.06 -14.49 -22.58
N PRO A 43 62.05 -13.70 -22.16
CA PRO A 43 60.71 -14.22 -22.02
C PRO A 43 60.23 -14.59 -23.42
N ASP A 44 60.40 -15.86 -23.77
CA ASP A 44 59.66 -16.45 -24.85
C ASP A 44 58.20 -16.15 -24.56
N GLU A 45 57.62 -15.44 -25.51
CA GLU A 45 56.22 -15.24 -25.79
C GLU A 45 55.40 -16.45 -25.33
N GLU A 46 55.06 -16.50 -24.03
CA GLU A 46 53.87 -17.19 -23.55
C GLU A 46 52.72 -16.37 -24.13
N GLU A 47 52.43 -16.59 -25.42
CA GLU A 47 51.16 -16.20 -26.01
C GLU A 47 50.10 -16.74 -25.06
N GLU A 48 49.51 -15.85 -24.25
CA GLU A 48 48.45 -16.19 -23.32
C GLU A 48 47.43 -17.01 -24.11
N LEU A 49 47.34 -18.32 -23.83
CA LEU A 49 46.36 -19.19 -24.45
C LEU A 49 44.98 -18.75 -23.96
N SER A 50 44.45 -17.72 -24.60
CA SER A 50 43.11 -17.23 -24.32
C SER A 50 42.11 -18.26 -24.81
N TRP A 51 41.00 -18.39 -24.09
CA TRP A 51 39.91 -19.30 -24.49
C TRP A 51 39.42 -18.98 -25.91
N GLU A 52 39.42 -17.70 -26.29
CA GLU A 52 39.08 -17.22 -27.64
C GLU A 52 40.12 -17.69 -28.69
N SER A 53 41.41 -17.64 -28.36
CA SER A 53 42.49 -18.16 -29.21
C SER A 53 42.41 -19.68 -29.38
N TRP A 54 41.93 -20.39 -28.35
CA TRP A 54 41.73 -21.85 -28.38
C TRP A 54 40.51 -22.26 -29.21
N ILE A 55 39.34 -21.61 -29.04
CA ILE A 55 38.13 -21.93 -29.79
C ILE A 55 38.28 -21.62 -31.29
N ALA A 56 39.09 -20.61 -31.62
CA ALA A 56 39.44 -20.24 -32.99
C ALA A 56 40.30 -21.30 -33.70
N LYS A 57 41.02 -22.15 -32.96
CA LYS A 57 41.80 -23.28 -33.51
C LYS A 57 40.98 -24.57 -33.65
N GLN A 58 39.77 -24.64 -33.08
CA GLN A 58 38.91 -25.83 -33.15
C GLN A 58 38.22 -25.99 -34.51
N GLU A 59 37.84 -27.23 -34.83
CA GLU A 59 37.04 -27.59 -36.00
C GLU A 59 35.69 -26.85 -36.02
N GLU A 60 35.20 -26.56 -37.23
CA GLU A 60 34.01 -25.73 -37.45
C GLU A 60 32.75 -26.30 -36.78
N ARG A 61 32.64 -27.64 -36.67
CA ARG A 61 31.53 -28.30 -35.97
C ARG A 61 31.51 -27.98 -34.47
N VAL A 62 32.67 -27.99 -33.83
CA VAL A 62 32.81 -27.72 -32.38
C VAL A 62 32.51 -26.25 -32.09
N ARG A 63 33.03 -25.35 -32.92
CA ARG A 63 32.78 -23.91 -32.81
C ARG A 63 31.29 -23.56 -32.95
N LYS A 64 30.61 -24.10 -33.97
CA LYS A 64 29.17 -23.89 -34.17
C LYS A 64 28.33 -24.39 -33.00
N LEU A 65 28.66 -25.55 -32.43
CA LEU A 65 27.93 -26.12 -31.29
C LEU A 65 28.10 -25.23 -30.05
N TYR A 66 29.32 -24.72 -29.82
CA TYR A 66 29.58 -23.78 -28.74
C TYR A 66 28.85 -22.44 -28.93
N GLU A 67 28.95 -21.83 -30.11
CA GLU A 67 28.27 -20.57 -30.43
C GLU A 67 26.75 -20.69 -30.29
N ALA A 68 26.16 -21.82 -30.73
CA ALA A 68 24.74 -22.11 -30.54
C ALA A 68 24.38 -22.19 -29.05
N HIS A 69 25.19 -22.86 -28.23
CA HIS A 69 24.93 -22.97 -26.80
C HIS A 69 25.09 -21.63 -26.07
N VAL A 70 26.15 -20.87 -26.36
CA VAL A 70 26.41 -19.56 -25.75
C VAL A 70 25.36 -18.54 -26.18
N SER A 71 24.95 -18.53 -27.44
CA SER A 71 23.87 -17.64 -27.90
C SER A 71 22.53 -17.98 -27.23
N GLY A 72 22.23 -19.27 -27.03
CA GLY A 72 21.07 -19.72 -26.25
C GLY A 72 21.10 -19.24 -24.80
N LEU A 73 22.23 -19.40 -24.10
CA LEU A 73 22.41 -18.94 -22.72
C LEU A 73 22.32 -17.41 -22.61
N LYS A 74 22.96 -16.67 -23.52
CA LYS A 74 22.86 -15.21 -23.58
C LYS A 74 21.41 -14.77 -23.78
N SER A 75 20.70 -15.41 -24.70
CA SER A 75 19.29 -15.12 -24.96
C SER A 75 18.40 -15.43 -23.76
N ALA A 76 18.62 -16.55 -23.07
CA ALA A 76 17.89 -16.91 -21.86
C ALA A 76 18.14 -15.92 -20.71
N LEU A 77 19.39 -15.47 -20.56
CA LEU A 77 19.78 -14.48 -19.55
C LEU A 77 19.15 -13.10 -19.84
N GLU A 78 19.16 -12.65 -21.09
CA GLU A 78 18.48 -11.41 -21.49
C GLU A 78 16.96 -11.52 -21.32
N ALA A 79 16.36 -12.66 -21.66
CA ALA A 79 14.94 -12.92 -21.39
C ALA A 79 14.63 -12.86 -19.88
N GLN A 80 15.51 -13.42 -19.04
CA GLN A 80 15.35 -13.36 -17.59
C GLN A 80 15.46 -11.94 -17.04
N LYS A 81 16.43 -11.15 -17.52
CA LYS A 81 16.56 -9.72 -17.16
C LYS A 81 15.33 -8.92 -17.56
N ALA A 82 14.85 -9.12 -18.79
CA ALA A 82 13.64 -8.47 -19.29
C ALA A 82 12.41 -8.86 -18.45
N GLN A 83 12.26 -10.14 -18.09
CA GLN A 83 11.18 -10.61 -17.24
C GLN A 83 11.25 -10.02 -15.83
N ARG A 84 12.45 -10.00 -15.21
CA ARG A 84 12.66 -9.38 -13.90
C ARG A 84 12.29 -7.90 -13.91
N LYS A 85 12.70 -7.17 -14.96
CA LYS A 85 12.37 -5.76 -15.12
C LYS A 85 10.85 -5.54 -15.22
N ARG A 86 10.16 -6.31 -16.05
CA ARG A 86 8.70 -6.22 -16.21
C ARG A 86 7.95 -6.50 -14.90
N VAL A 87 8.36 -7.55 -14.18
CA VAL A 87 7.74 -7.89 -12.89
C VAL A 87 8.01 -6.80 -11.84
N ALA A 88 9.22 -6.23 -11.81
CA ALA A 88 9.54 -5.12 -10.92
C ALA A 88 8.68 -3.88 -11.20
N GLU A 89 8.49 -3.53 -12.48
CA GLU A 89 7.60 -2.43 -12.90
C GLU A 89 6.14 -2.70 -12.49
N GLN A 90 5.63 -3.91 -12.71
CA GLN A 90 4.29 -4.32 -12.27
C GLN A 90 4.13 -4.27 -10.75
N LEU A 91 5.16 -4.66 -10.00
CA LEU A 91 5.12 -4.60 -8.54
C LEU A 91 5.07 -3.15 -8.05
N GLN A 92 5.87 -2.26 -8.64
CA GLN A 92 5.83 -0.84 -8.29
C GLN A 92 4.47 -0.21 -8.61
N GLU A 93 3.91 -0.51 -9.78
CA GLU A 93 2.59 -0.01 -10.16
C GLU A 93 1.49 -0.51 -9.21
N THR A 94 1.49 -1.80 -8.88
CA THR A 94 0.49 -2.36 -7.95
C THR A 94 0.65 -1.80 -6.53
N VAL A 95 1.88 -1.55 -6.06
CA VAL A 95 2.12 -0.86 -4.77
C VAL A 95 1.54 0.56 -4.80
N ASN A 96 1.81 1.34 -5.85
CA ASN A 96 1.27 2.70 -5.99
C ASN A 96 -0.27 2.71 -6.01
N GLN A 97 -0.89 1.75 -6.70
CA GLN A 97 -2.34 1.59 -6.74
C GLN A 97 -2.91 1.24 -5.36
N LEU A 98 -2.27 0.32 -4.63
CA LEU A 98 -2.67 -0.06 -3.27
C LEU A 98 -2.54 1.12 -2.29
N GLU A 99 -1.48 1.91 -2.38
CA GLU A 99 -1.31 3.12 -1.56
C GLU A 99 -2.41 4.15 -1.85
N THR A 100 -2.74 4.35 -3.13
CA THR A 100 -3.80 5.28 -3.53
C THR A 100 -5.16 4.83 -3.01
N LEU A 101 -5.49 3.55 -3.20
CA LEU A 101 -6.72 2.96 -2.67
C LEU A 101 -6.77 3.05 -1.15
N ARG A 102 -5.67 2.75 -0.46
CA ARG A 102 -5.60 2.87 1.01
C ARG A 102 -5.92 4.30 1.47
N LYS A 103 -5.36 5.32 0.82
CA LYS A 103 -5.66 6.72 1.14
C LYS A 103 -7.13 7.04 0.94
N GLN A 104 -7.72 6.62 -0.18
CA GLN A 104 -9.15 6.81 -0.46
C GLN A 104 -10.03 6.13 0.60
N TYR A 105 -9.71 4.89 0.98
CA TYR A 105 -10.43 4.18 2.05
C TYR A 105 -10.32 4.88 3.40
N GLN A 106 -9.13 5.39 3.75
CA GLN A 106 -8.93 6.13 5.00
C GLN A 106 -9.72 7.45 5.00
N GLU A 107 -9.72 8.19 3.89
CA GLU A 107 -10.49 9.43 3.74
C GLU A 107 -11.99 9.18 3.84
N GLU A 108 -12.51 8.17 3.15
CA GLU A 108 -13.94 7.84 3.21
C GLU A 108 -14.35 7.28 4.58
N ALA A 109 -13.51 6.46 5.22
CA ALA A 109 -13.76 5.99 6.58
C ALA A 109 -13.80 7.15 7.59
N ALA A 110 -12.85 8.09 7.50
CA ALA A 110 -12.83 9.29 8.35
C ALA A 110 -14.07 10.16 8.10
N ARG A 111 -14.47 10.30 6.82
CA ARG A 111 -15.67 11.03 6.42
C ARG A 111 -16.95 10.42 6.97
N LEU A 112 -17.09 9.10 6.92
CA LEU A 112 -18.23 8.37 7.49
C LEU A 112 -18.28 8.54 9.01
N ALA A 113 -17.16 8.31 9.70
CA ALA A 113 -17.06 8.49 11.15
C ALA A 113 -17.42 9.93 11.57
N PHE A 114 -17.05 10.93 10.75
CA PHE A 114 -17.49 12.30 10.96
C PHE A 114 -18.99 12.47 10.75
N TYR A 115 -19.59 11.93 9.68
CA TYR A 115 -21.02 12.06 9.43
C TYR A 115 -21.88 11.41 10.52
N GLU A 116 -21.47 10.25 11.02
CA GLU A 116 -22.14 9.58 12.15
C GLU A 116 -22.18 10.52 13.36
N ARG A 117 -21.03 11.11 13.74
CA ARG A 117 -20.96 12.03 14.87
C ARG A 117 -21.63 13.37 14.61
N ALA A 118 -21.49 13.92 13.41
CA ALA A 118 -22.11 15.18 13.01
C ALA A 118 -23.64 15.11 13.12
N SER A 119 -24.23 13.94 12.84
CA SER A 119 -25.67 13.72 13.03
C SER A 119 -26.08 13.79 14.50
N ALA A 120 -25.26 13.22 15.41
CA ALA A 120 -25.50 13.28 16.85
C ALA A 120 -25.33 14.70 17.42
N GLU A 121 -24.38 15.47 16.88
CA GLU A 121 -24.10 16.86 17.28
C GLU A 121 -25.07 17.89 16.66
N GLY A 122 -26.04 17.44 15.86
CA GLY A 122 -27.10 18.30 15.30
C GLY A 122 -26.66 19.16 14.12
N VAL A 123 -25.64 18.75 13.37
CA VAL A 123 -25.19 19.43 12.16
C VAL A 123 -26.24 19.29 11.05
N ARG A 124 -26.66 20.42 10.45
CA ARG A 124 -27.68 20.43 9.37
C ARG A 124 -27.16 19.92 8.03
N HIS A 125 -25.94 20.31 7.69
CA HIS A 125 -25.31 20.01 6.41
C HIS A 125 -23.97 19.33 6.67
N PRO A 126 -23.96 18.02 6.97
CA PRO A 126 -22.73 17.29 7.30
C PRO A 126 -21.65 17.43 6.23
N LYS A 127 -22.04 17.43 4.94
CA LYS A 127 -21.09 17.59 3.83
C LYS A 127 -20.38 18.95 3.84
N LEU A 128 -21.11 20.05 4.13
CA LEU A 128 -20.50 21.38 4.24
C LEU A 128 -19.65 21.50 5.50
N ALA A 129 -20.12 20.93 6.61
CA ALA A 129 -19.40 20.91 7.87
C ALA A 129 -18.07 20.15 7.78
N TRP A 130 -18.00 19.10 6.97
CA TRP A 130 -16.74 18.38 6.70
C TRP A 130 -15.71 19.29 6.03
N TYR A 131 -16.09 20.04 4.99
CA TYR A 131 -15.17 20.98 4.33
C TYR A 131 -14.77 22.12 5.26
N ALA A 132 -15.71 22.70 6.01
CA ALA A 132 -15.41 23.74 7.00
C ALA A 132 -14.47 23.22 8.11
N ALA A 133 -14.63 21.97 8.55
CA ALA A 133 -13.74 21.34 9.51
C ALA A 133 -12.33 21.09 8.95
N GLN A 134 -12.21 20.76 7.65
CA GLN A 134 -10.92 20.62 6.98
C GLN A 134 -10.20 21.97 6.87
N GLU A 135 -10.90 23.02 6.43
CA GLU A 135 -10.35 24.39 6.32
C GLU A 135 -9.91 24.94 7.68
N LEU A 136 -10.68 24.66 8.73
CA LEU A 136 -10.40 25.13 10.09
C LEU A 136 -9.31 24.32 10.81
N GLY A 137 -8.89 23.17 10.25
CA GLY A 137 -8.04 22.21 10.94
C GLY A 137 -8.67 21.80 12.27
N ALA A 138 -9.93 21.40 12.25
CA ALA A 138 -10.69 21.01 13.45
C ALA A 138 -10.57 19.52 13.78
N PHE A 139 -9.68 18.79 13.12
CA PHE A 139 -9.40 17.37 13.41
C PHE A 139 -8.24 17.24 14.40
N ASP A 140 -8.39 16.36 15.40
CA ASP A 140 -7.30 15.96 16.29
C ASP A 140 -6.33 15.00 15.59
N GLU A 141 -5.21 14.68 16.23
CA GLU A 141 -4.23 13.71 15.73
C GLU A 141 -4.83 12.31 15.53
N GLN A 142 -5.95 12.03 16.18
CA GLN A 142 -6.71 10.78 16.07
C GLN A 142 -7.80 10.84 14.99
N GLY A 143 -7.88 11.91 14.20
CA GLY A 143 -8.83 12.09 13.09
C GLY A 143 -10.27 12.38 13.54
N ARG A 144 -10.49 12.74 14.80
CA ARG A 144 -11.79 13.10 15.36
C ARG A 144 -11.99 14.61 15.25
N CYS A 145 -13.17 15.03 14.78
CA CYS A 145 -13.50 16.44 14.69
C CYS A 145 -13.87 17.02 16.07
N ASP A 146 -13.30 18.18 16.39
CA ASP A 146 -13.71 19.04 17.48
C ASP A 146 -14.92 19.88 17.05
N PHE A 147 -16.11 19.40 17.39
CA PHE A 147 -17.37 20.08 17.11
C PHE A 147 -17.57 21.37 17.91
N ALA A 148 -16.90 21.53 19.06
CA ALA A 148 -16.98 22.76 19.83
C ALA A 148 -16.27 23.89 19.09
N LYS A 149 -15.05 23.62 18.61
CA LYS A 149 -14.31 24.56 17.75
C LYS A 149 -15.08 24.86 16.47
N LEU A 150 -15.64 23.86 15.81
CA LEU A 150 -16.44 24.04 14.60
C LEU A 150 -17.67 24.94 14.84
N ARG A 151 -18.34 24.77 15.99
CA ARG A 151 -19.53 25.55 16.37
C ARG A 151 -19.21 27.01 16.69
N SER A 152 -18.04 27.29 17.27
CA SER A 152 -17.58 28.65 17.53
C SER A 152 -17.32 29.43 16.24
N HIS A 153 -16.75 28.79 15.22
CA HIS A 153 -16.41 29.43 13.95
C HIS A 153 -17.56 29.45 12.94
N TYR A 154 -18.38 28.39 12.89
CA TYR A 154 -19.47 28.24 11.93
C TYR A 154 -20.79 27.87 12.62
N PRO A 155 -21.37 28.79 13.42
CA PRO A 155 -22.57 28.52 14.20
C PRO A 155 -23.79 28.20 13.31
N GLU A 156 -23.86 28.75 12.10
CA GLU A 156 -24.93 28.49 11.13
C GLU A 156 -25.06 27.01 10.74
N LEU A 157 -23.99 26.23 10.80
CA LEU A 157 -24.05 24.78 10.51
C LEU A 157 -24.88 24.00 11.53
N PHE A 158 -25.06 24.56 12.73
CA PHE A 158 -25.74 23.95 13.88
C PHE A 158 -27.09 24.62 14.22
N ARG A 159 -27.43 25.74 13.59
CA ARG A 159 -28.69 26.44 13.87
C ARG A 159 -29.87 25.65 13.29
N ARG A 160 -30.75 25.15 14.14
CA ARG A 160 -32.06 24.65 13.71
C ARG A 160 -32.90 25.86 13.32
N ALA A 161 -33.44 25.86 12.10
CA ALA A 161 -34.49 26.81 11.74
C ALA A 161 -35.61 26.61 12.75
N THR A 162 -35.80 27.60 13.60
CA THR A 162 -37.01 27.71 14.41
C THR A 162 -38.16 27.74 13.41
N PRO A 163 -39.11 26.78 13.47
CA PRO A 163 -40.35 26.97 12.73
C PRO A 163 -40.90 28.32 13.19
N VAL A 164 -41.31 29.17 12.23
CA VAL A 164 -42.09 30.35 12.56
C VAL A 164 -43.36 29.81 13.20
N ALA A 165 -43.40 29.84 14.53
CA ALA A 165 -44.59 29.52 15.28
C ALA A 165 -45.50 30.73 15.15
N ASP A 166 -46.37 30.73 14.15
CA ASP A 166 -47.54 31.60 14.15
C ASP A 166 -48.45 31.16 15.30
N ALA A 167 -48.11 31.59 16.53
CA ALA A 167 -48.90 31.39 17.74
C ALA A 167 -50.19 32.24 17.75
N GLY A 168 -50.86 32.32 16.60
CA GLY A 168 -52.04 33.16 16.36
C GLY A 168 -52.76 32.90 15.04
N ALA A 169 -52.15 32.21 14.06
CA ALA A 169 -52.78 31.95 12.75
C ALA A 169 -53.69 30.70 12.73
N GLY A 170 -54.29 30.34 13.87
CA GLY A 170 -55.17 29.17 14.00
C GLY A 170 -56.33 29.32 14.98
N ALA A 171 -56.50 30.49 15.61
CA ALA A 171 -57.56 30.70 16.60
C ALA A 171 -58.99 30.80 16.00
N GLU A 172 -59.14 30.70 14.67
CA GLU A 172 -60.45 30.68 14.00
C GLU A 172 -60.64 29.51 13.02
N GLN A 173 -59.92 28.40 13.20
CA GLN A 173 -60.33 27.12 12.62
C GLN A 173 -60.67 26.18 13.75
N GLY A 174 -61.93 26.31 14.17
CA GLY A 174 -62.54 25.49 15.20
C GLY A 174 -62.16 24.03 15.04
N ALA A 175 -61.88 23.39 16.18
CA ALA A 175 -61.53 21.98 16.30
C ALA A 175 -62.29 21.13 15.27
N ARG A 176 -61.64 20.82 14.14
CA ARG A 176 -62.02 19.65 13.36
C ARG A 176 -61.57 18.49 14.21
N ALA A 177 -62.47 18.05 15.10
CA ALA A 177 -62.41 16.73 15.70
C ALA A 177 -61.95 15.78 14.60
N ALA A 178 -60.81 15.13 14.81
CA ALA A 178 -60.30 14.14 13.89
C ALA A 178 -61.43 13.16 13.63
N ARG A 179 -62.01 13.18 12.43
CA ARG A 179 -63.07 12.26 12.03
C ARG A 179 -62.52 10.87 12.30
N SER A 180 -63.05 10.17 13.31
CA SER A 180 -62.53 8.86 13.64
C SER A 180 -62.73 7.96 12.43
N MET A 181 -61.84 6.98 12.20
CA MET A 181 -61.94 6.06 11.06
C MET A 181 -63.34 5.43 10.92
N ASN A 182 -64.04 5.25 12.05
CA ASN A 182 -65.43 4.78 12.10
C ASN A 182 -66.44 5.74 11.47
N GLU A 183 -66.22 7.06 11.52
CA GLU A 183 -67.08 8.04 10.84
C GLU A 183 -66.88 8.01 9.32
N VAL A 184 -65.65 7.80 8.86
CA VAL A 184 -65.33 7.68 7.42
C VAL A 184 -65.96 6.40 6.84
N ILE A 185 -65.84 5.28 7.55
CA ILE A 185 -66.43 4.00 7.11
C ILE A 185 -67.97 4.08 7.09
N ARG A 186 -68.60 4.74 8.07
CA ARG A 186 -70.07 4.94 8.08
C ARG A 186 -70.55 5.85 6.96
N ALA A 187 -69.78 6.87 6.60
CA ALA A 187 -70.09 7.73 5.45
C ALA A 187 -70.01 6.98 4.12
N ALA A 188 -69.03 6.08 3.97
CA ALA A 188 -68.85 5.28 2.75
C ALA A 188 -69.89 4.15 2.58
N THR A 189 -70.42 3.63 3.68
CA THR A 189 -71.36 2.48 3.67
C THR A 189 -72.84 2.89 3.65
N GLY A 190 -73.15 4.19 3.58
CA GLY A 190 -74.50 4.71 3.35
C GLY A 190 -75.52 4.46 4.47
N ARG A 191 -75.13 3.85 5.59
CA ARG A 191 -76.04 3.56 6.71
C ARG A 191 -76.10 4.75 7.66
N ARG A 192 -76.98 5.71 7.38
CA ARG A 192 -77.41 6.69 8.39
C ARG A 192 -78.29 5.97 9.42
N VAL A 193 -77.95 6.07 10.69
CA VAL A 193 -78.91 5.80 11.78
C VAL A 193 -79.54 7.15 12.07
N GLY A 194 -80.79 7.29 11.64
CA GLY A 194 -81.51 8.53 11.41
C GLY A 194 -82.29 8.39 10.11
#